data_AF-X8DNK3-F1
#
_entry.id   AF-X8DNK3-F1
#
_cell.length_a   1.000
_cell.length_b   1.000
_cell.length_c   1.000
_cell.angle_alpha   90.00
_cell.angle_beta   90.00
_cell.angle_gamma   90.00
#
_symmetry.space_group_name_H-M   'P 1'
#
loop_
_entity.id
_entity.type
_entity.pdbx_description
1 polymer ?
#
loop_
_entity_poly.entity_id
_entity_poly.type
_entity_poly.pdbx_seq_one_letter_code
_entity_poly.pdbx_strand_id
1 'polypeptide(L)'
;MVAGGGRGPEDQCDAPPSASPVDPRDAAVQQGFAQAQAAVAASADLKAVPSNLTPPLAEAPADKPVVFVNGCVRSWREVGQSECATGDLASPTTVALIGDSHAAMWSPALQQLAEQRHWRLETLGKVTCPLMDLPITSPYLGREYTECQQWRADIMARMRAEHPRLIVLSMSRRYGADFGFTSYDPAWLDGLGRTVAQLRGTGANVLVLGPIPDPRSTVPTCLSAHLDDASACSPPRSTAVNDAGIAAERAATAAGGGRYADLTELFCTRDRCPVIVGNDLVYRDDNHVTIEYARTLVPVIGALADRALAGR
;
A
#
# COMPACT_ATOMS: atom_id res chain seq x y z
N MET A 1 -0.19 -84.34 2.50
CA MET A 1 0.62 -83.23 3.05
C MET A 1 1.44 -82.66 1.91
N VAL A 2 1.15 -81.45 1.47
CA VAL A 2 2.06 -80.38 0.99
C VAL A 2 1.12 -79.21 0.68
N ALA A 3 1.18 -78.18 1.54
CA ALA A 3 0.38 -76.97 1.44
C ALA A 3 1.07 -75.98 0.49
N GLY A 4 0.30 -75.38 -0.42
CA GLY A 4 0.74 -74.28 -1.27
C GLY A 4 0.73 -72.95 -0.51
N GLY A 5 1.86 -72.26 -0.50
CA GLY A 5 1.98 -70.88 -0.03
C GLY A 5 2.03 -69.91 -1.21
N GLY A 6 0.91 -69.27 -1.54
CA GLY A 6 0.86 -68.13 -2.45
C GLY A 6 1.11 -66.84 -1.69
N ARG A 7 2.15 -66.08 -2.08
CA ARG A 7 2.39 -64.72 -1.59
C ARG A 7 1.36 -63.78 -2.23
N GLY A 8 0.61 -63.06 -1.40
CA GLY A 8 -0.22 -61.95 -1.86
C GLY A 8 0.63 -60.73 -2.23
N PRO A 9 0.15 -59.84 -3.11
CA PRO A 9 0.83 -58.60 -3.44
C PRO A 9 0.80 -57.65 -2.23
N GLU A 10 1.96 -57.10 -1.89
CA GLU A 10 2.10 -56.05 -0.88
C GLU A 10 1.47 -54.76 -1.41
N ASP A 11 0.42 -54.29 -0.74
CA ASP A 11 -0.11 -52.93 -0.88
C ASP A 11 0.98 -51.94 -0.47
N GLN A 12 1.62 -51.31 -1.45
CA GLN A 12 2.44 -50.12 -1.23
C GLN A 12 1.53 -48.98 -0.82
N CYS A 13 1.52 -48.64 0.47
CA CYS A 13 1.02 -47.35 0.93
C CYS A 13 1.91 -46.24 0.34
N ASP A 14 1.42 -45.58 -0.70
CA ASP A 14 2.00 -44.32 -1.17
C ASP A 14 2.04 -43.32 -0.01
N ALA A 15 3.24 -42.88 0.33
CA ALA A 15 3.43 -41.80 1.29
C ALA A 15 2.76 -40.51 0.73
N PRO A 16 2.09 -39.70 1.57
CA PRO A 16 1.52 -38.45 1.11
C PRO A 16 2.63 -37.56 0.52
N PRO A 17 2.35 -36.83 -0.58
CA PRO A 17 3.36 -35.98 -1.21
C PRO A 17 3.88 -34.98 -0.18
N SER A 18 5.20 -35.00 0.04
CA SER A 18 5.91 -34.04 0.87
C SER A 18 5.59 -32.63 0.38
N ALA A 19 4.99 -31.80 1.23
CA ALA A 19 4.70 -30.41 0.90
C ALA A 19 6.00 -29.72 0.45
N SER A 20 5.99 -29.12 -0.74
CA SER A 20 7.13 -28.36 -1.25
C SER A 20 7.54 -27.27 -0.24
N PRO A 21 8.86 -27.00 -0.07
CA PRO A 21 9.31 -25.93 0.81
C PRO A 21 8.70 -24.59 0.38
N VAL A 22 8.13 -23.85 1.33
CA VAL A 22 7.61 -22.49 1.09
C VAL A 22 8.78 -21.58 0.67
N ASP A 23 8.58 -20.74 -0.36
CA ASP A 23 9.59 -19.73 -0.76
C ASP A 23 9.91 -18.86 0.47
N PRO A 24 11.20 -18.69 0.86
CA PRO A 24 11.58 -17.85 1.99
C PRO A 24 10.98 -16.44 1.97
N ARG A 25 10.74 -15.87 0.78
CA ARG A 25 10.12 -14.55 0.62
C ARG A 25 8.63 -14.58 0.93
N ASP A 26 7.93 -15.64 0.55
CA ASP A 26 6.52 -15.82 0.93
C ASP A 26 6.39 -16.05 2.43
N ALA A 27 7.32 -16.81 3.04
CA ALA A 27 7.37 -16.98 4.48
C ALA A 27 7.62 -15.64 5.21
N ALA A 28 8.53 -14.79 4.70
CA ALA A 28 8.77 -13.46 5.27
C ALA A 28 7.54 -12.55 5.17
N VAL A 29 6.80 -12.59 4.06
CA VAL A 29 5.52 -11.86 3.92
C VAL A 29 4.52 -12.37 4.95
N GLN A 30 4.32 -13.69 5.06
CA GLN A 30 3.40 -14.29 6.04
C GLN A 30 3.75 -13.89 7.47
N GLN A 31 5.02 -13.93 7.84
CA GLN A 31 5.48 -13.53 9.17
C GLN A 31 5.23 -12.03 9.44
N GLY A 32 5.52 -11.16 8.48
CA GLY A 32 5.28 -9.72 8.62
C GLY A 32 3.79 -9.39 8.80
N PHE A 33 2.91 -10.03 8.03
CA PHE A 33 1.46 -9.91 8.21
C PHE A 33 1.02 -10.43 9.57
N ALA A 34 1.47 -11.62 9.99
CA ALA A 34 1.09 -12.21 11.28
C ALA A 34 1.48 -11.31 12.47
N GLN A 35 2.66 -10.67 12.42
CA GLN A 35 3.10 -9.73 13.44
C GLN A 35 2.20 -8.49 13.51
N ALA A 36 1.88 -7.88 12.37
CA ALA A 36 0.98 -6.72 12.31
C ALA A 36 -0.44 -7.09 12.78
N GLN A 37 -0.97 -8.23 12.33
CA GLN A 37 -2.28 -8.74 12.73
C GLN A 37 -2.38 -8.96 14.24
N ALA A 38 -1.33 -9.48 14.87
CA ALA A 38 -1.30 -9.66 16.32
C ALA A 38 -1.40 -8.32 17.07
N ALA A 39 -0.66 -7.29 16.62
CA ALA A 39 -0.72 -5.96 17.20
C ALA A 39 -2.09 -5.28 16.99
N VAL A 40 -2.65 -5.40 15.78
CA VAL A 40 -3.99 -4.90 15.43
C VAL A 40 -5.05 -5.59 16.28
N ALA A 41 -5.02 -6.91 16.41
CA ALA A 41 -5.96 -7.67 17.22
C ALA A 41 -5.89 -7.29 18.70
N ALA A 42 -4.69 -7.11 19.25
CA ALA A 42 -4.50 -6.66 20.63
C ALA A 42 -5.06 -5.25 20.89
N SER A 43 -5.24 -4.43 19.85
CA SER A 43 -5.68 -3.03 19.97
C SER A 43 -7.14 -2.80 19.55
N ALA A 44 -7.83 -3.85 19.09
CA ALA A 44 -9.16 -3.74 18.48
C ALA A 44 -10.25 -3.22 19.44
N ASP A 45 -10.13 -3.55 20.72
CA ASP A 45 -11.11 -3.23 21.77
C ASP A 45 -10.58 -2.19 22.78
N LEU A 46 -9.58 -1.40 22.38
CA LEU A 46 -9.00 -0.36 23.23
C LEU A 46 -10.08 0.63 23.69
N LYS A 47 -10.17 0.83 25.00
CA LYS A 47 -11.13 1.75 25.62
C LYS A 47 -10.52 3.13 25.81
N ALA A 48 -9.62 3.30 26.77
CA ALA A 48 -8.99 4.59 26.95
C ALA A 48 -7.99 4.89 25.83
N VAL A 49 -7.99 6.15 25.35
CA VAL A 49 -6.95 6.69 24.50
C VAL A 49 -5.66 6.80 25.31
N PRO A 50 -4.55 6.15 24.90
CA PRO A 50 -3.29 6.22 25.63
C PRO A 50 -2.76 7.65 25.68
N SER A 51 -2.20 8.06 26.82
CA SER A 51 -1.60 9.40 26.95
C SER A 51 -0.26 9.53 26.22
N ASN A 52 0.35 8.41 25.85
CA ASN A 52 1.65 8.29 25.18
C ASN A 52 1.50 7.95 23.69
N LEU A 53 0.44 8.44 23.04
CA LEU A 53 0.27 8.27 21.59
C LEU A 53 1.44 8.86 20.80
N THR A 54 1.83 8.16 19.74
CA THR A 54 2.81 8.63 18.78
C THR A 54 2.17 8.76 17.39
N PRO A 55 2.10 9.98 16.82
CA PRO A 55 2.26 11.28 17.50
C PRO A 55 1.11 11.55 18.50
N PRO A 56 1.28 12.52 19.43
CA PRO A 56 0.18 13.02 20.23
C PRO A 56 -0.96 13.57 19.36
N LEU A 57 -2.21 13.49 19.84
CA LEU A 57 -3.40 13.92 19.08
C LEU A 57 -3.30 15.36 18.54
N ALA A 58 -2.73 16.27 19.34
CA ALA A 58 -2.56 17.68 18.96
C ALA A 58 -1.54 17.89 17.83
N GLU A 59 -0.58 16.98 17.68
CA GLU A 59 0.50 17.06 16.69
C GLU A 59 0.16 16.27 15.42
N ALA A 60 -0.77 15.33 15.50
CA ALA A 60 -1.15 14.44 14.40
C ALA A 60 -1.43 15.18 13.07
N PRO A 61 -2.20 16.27 12.99
CA PRO A 61 -2.44 16.95 11.71
C PRO A 61 -1.16 17.45 10.99
N ALA A 62 -0.10 17.72 11.76
CA ALA A 62 1.20 18.17 11.26
C ALA A 62 2.18 17.02 10.98
N ASP A 63 1.85 15.78 11.33
CA ASP A 63 2.69 14.58 11.16
C ASP A 63 2.76 14.12 9.69
N LYS A 64 3.25 15.00 8.83
CA LYS A 64 3.37 14.80 7.38
C LYS A 64 4.79 14.38 7.03
N PRO A 65 4.98 13.28 6.26
CA PRO A 65 6.30 12.96 5.70
C PRO A 65 6.92 14.14 4.95
N VAL A 66 8.24 14.28 5.02
CA VAL A 66 8.98 15.41 4.42
C VAL A 66 8.68 15.62 2.92
N VAL A 67 8.33 14.55 2.21
CA VAL A 67 7.99 14.59 0.78
C VAL A 67 6.78 15.49 0.47
N PHE A 68 5.91 15.74 1.46
CA PHE A 68 4.78 16.66 1.33
C PHE A 68 5.18 18.14 1.34
N VAL A 69 6.39 18.47 1.81
CA VAL A 69 6.83 19.86 2.03
C VAL A 69 8.14 20.22 1.33
N ASN A 70 8.86 19.25 0.75
CA ASN A 70 10.11 19.47 0.04
C ASN A 70 9.96 19.56 -1.50
N GLY A 71 8.72 19.64 -1.99
CA GLY A 71 8.42 19.75 -3.43
C GLY A 71 8.31 18.42 -4.19
N CYS A 72 8.46 17.26 -3.51
CA CYS A 72 8.33 15.95 -4.14
C CYS A 72 6.89 15.50 -4.38
N VAL A 73 5.96 15.98 -3.55
CA VAL A 73 4.52 15.93 -3.83
C VAL A 73 4.12 17.26 -4.47
N ARG A 74 3.88 17.25 -5.79
CA ARG A 74 3.48 18.43 -6.56
C ARG A 74 2.07 18.84 -6.20
N SER A 75 1.85 20.14 -6.02
CA SER A 75 0.54 20.77 -5.81
C SER A 75 -0.29 20.77 -7.09
N TRP A 76 -1.56 21.22 -7.01
CA TRP A 76 -2.51 21.14 -8.12
C TRP A 76 -1.99 21.81 -9.40
N ARG A 77 -1.57 23.07 -9.31
CA ARG A 77 -1.13 23.84 -10.49
C ARG A 77 0.32 23.58 -10.92
N GLU A 78 1.04 22.74 -10.18
CA GLU A 78 2.43 22.44 -10.51
C GLU A 78 2.53 21.33 -11.55
N VAL A 79 3.43 21.52 -12.50
CA VAL A 79 3.80 20.53 -13.53
C VAL A 79 5.28 20.16 -13.39
N GLY A 80 5.69 19.11 -14.11
CA GLY A 80 7.04 18.56 -14.01
C GLY A 80 7.33 17.90 -12.66
N GLN A 81 8.50 17.28 -12.56
CA GLN A 81 8.95 16.58 -11.37
C GLN A 81 10.47 16.68 -11.26
N SER A 82 10.95 17.42 -10.26
CA SER A 82 12.37 17.43 -9.90
C SER A 82 12.82 16.07 -9.36
N GLU A 83 14.14 15.89 -9.25
CA GLU A 83 14.70 14.72 -8.58
C GLU A 83 14.23 14.67 -7.12
N CYS A 84 13.75 13.51 -6.71
CA CYS A 84 13.23 13.24 -5.37
C CYS A 84 13.83 11.95 -4.82
N ALA A 85 15.14 11.83 -5.04
CA ALA A 85 15.94 10.68 -4.69
C ALA A 85 16.38 10.73 -3.22
N THR A 86 16.32 9.57 -2.56
CA THR A 86 16.77 9.34 -1.17
C THR A 86 17.40 7.95 -1.07
N GLY A 87 18.00 7.62 0.08
CA GLY A 87 18.74 6.37 0.27
C GLY A 87 20.15 6.45 -0.32
N ASP A 88 20.59 5.39 -0.99
CA ASP A 88 21.90 5.35 -1.66
C ASP A 88 21.77 5.87 -3.09
N LEU A 89 22.13 7.14 -3.30
CA LEU A 89 22.05 7.81 -4.60
C LEU A 89 22.98 7.20 -5.68
N ALA A 90 24.01 6.45 -5.28
CA ALA A 90 24.92 5.77 -6.18
C ALA A 90 24.49 4.32 -6.48
N SER A 91 23.41 3.84 -5.85
CA SER A 91 22.95 2.47 -6.01
C SER A 91 22.51 2.18 -7.45
N PRO A 92 22.93 1.05 -8.04
CA PRO A 92 22.40 0.60 -9.33
C PRO A 92 20.97 0.06 -9.23
N THR A 93 20.42 -0.09 -8.01
CA THR A 93 19.04 -0.52 -7.81
C THR A 93 18.17 0.69 -7.48
N THR A 94 17.50 1.22 -8.51
CA THR A 94 16.49 2.27 -8.36
C THR A 94 15.12 1.68 -8.04
N VAL A 95 14.45 2.22 -7.04
CA VAL A 95 13.04 1.96 -6.70
C VAL A 95 12.28 3.28 -6.82
N ALA A 96 11.10 3.27 -7.45
CA ALA A 96 10.25 4.45 -7.55
C ALA A 96 8.94 4.24 -6.77
N LEU A 97 8.59 5.17 -5.88
CA LEU A 97 7.28 5.29 -5.24
C LEU A 97 6.49 6.36 -5.98
N ILE A 98 5.35 5.99 -6.58
CA ILE A 98 4.61 6.89 -7.47
C ILE A 98 3.12 6.89 -7.16
N GLY A 99 2.52 8.08 -7.14
CA GLY A 99 1.08 8.25 -7.06
C GLY A 99 0.65 9.57 -6.45
N ASP A 100 -0.44 9.55 -5.70
CA ASP A 100 -0.92 10.73 -4.98
C ASP A 100 -0.43 10.76 -3.52
N SER A 101 -1.15 11.44 -2.64
CA SER A 101 -0.81 11.53 -1.22
C SER A 101 -0.78 10.16 -0.51
N HIS A 102 -1.51 9.16 -1.02
CA HIS A 102 -1.47 7.80 -0.50
C HIS A 102 -0.20 7.04 -0.93
N ALA A 103 0.47 7.41 -2.03
CA ALA A 103 1.84 6.96 -2.26
C ALA A 103 2.81 7.67 -1.32
N ALA A 104 2.69 9.00 -1.23
CA ALA A 104 3.59 9.81 -0.42
C ALA A 104 3.59 9.45 1.08
N MET A 105 2.44 9.01 1.63
CA MET A 105 2.36 8.58 3.04
C MET A 105 3.22 7.34 3.35
N TRP A 106 3.53 6.51 2.34
CA TRP A 106 4.42 5.35 2.50
C TRP A 106 5.91 5.68 2.36
N SER A 107 6.25 6.94 2.06
CA SER A 107 7.66 7.35 1.94
C SER A 107 8.51 7.09 3.18
N PRO A 108 8.04 7.25 4.45
CA PRO A 108 8.88 6.93 5.61
C PRO A 108 9.29 5.46 5.65
N ALA A 109 8.36 4.56 5.33
CA ALA A 109 8.63 3.13 5.30
C ALA A 109 9.64 2.78 4.19
N LEU A 110 9.41 3.29 2.98
CA LEU A 110 10.29 3.01 1.85
C LEU A 110 11.66 3.67 1.97
N GLN A 111 11.77 4.84 2.59
CA GLN A 111 13.06 5.48 2.88
C GLN A 111 13.90 4.62 3.82
N GLN A 112 13.31 4.13 4.91
CA GLN A 112 14.01 3.22 5.81
C GLN A 112 14.41 1.91 5.10
N LEU A 113 13.54 1.36 4.24
CA LEU A 113 13.86 0.19 3.43
C LEU A 113 15.02 0.46 2.45
N ALA A 114 15.06 1.66 1.85
CA ALA A 114 16.10 2.07 0.93
C ALA A 114 17.47 2.19 1.62
N GLU A 115 17.50 2.69 2.86
CA GLU A 115 18.70 2.67 3.70
C GLU A 115 19.15 1.24 4.00
N GLN A 116 18.21 0.36 4.43
CA GLN A 116 18.51 -1.04 4.77
C GLN A 116 19.02 -1.88 3.59
N ARG A 117 18.56 -1.56 2.37
CA ARG A 117 18.81 -2.36 1.16
C ARG A 117 19.75 -1.68 0.17
N HIS A 118 20.28 -0.52 0.54
CA HIS A 118 21.10 0.33 -0.33
C HIS A 118 20.41 0.57 -1.68
N TRP A 119 19.15 1.01 -1.65
CA TRP A 119 18.42 1.41 -2.85
C TRP A 119 18.52 2.91 -3.08
N ARG A 120 18.46 3.30 -4.36
CA ARG A 120 18.13 4.66 -4.76
C ARG A 120 16.61 4.79 -4.84
N LEU A 121 15.98 5.46 -3.88
CA LEU A 121 14.53 5.62 -3.83
C LEU A 121 14.09 6.97 -4.40
N GLU A 122 13.29 6.95 -5.46
CA GLU A 122 12.59 8.11 -6.02
C GLU A 122 11.16 8.20 -5.50
N THR A 123 10.78 9.31 -4.89
CA THR A 123 9.37 9.55 -4.50
C THR A 123 8.73 10.61 -5.40
N LEU A 124 7.81 10.19 -6.25
CA LEU A 124 7.20 11.00 -7.30
C LEU A 124 5.69 11.13 -7.02
N GLY A 125 5.30 12.21 -6.34
CA GLY A 125 3.92 12.41 -5.90
C GLY A 125 3.24 13.58 -6.58
N LYS A 126 1.92 13.50 -6.79
CA LYS A 126 1.10 14.67 -7.14
C LYS A 126 -0.27 14.62 -6.46
N VAL A 127 -0.67 15.73 -5.84
CA VAL A 127 -1.93 15.80 -5.10
C VAL A 127 -3.12 15.48 -6.01
N THR A 128 -3.99 14.59 -5.50
CA THR A 128 -5.22 14.12 -6.17
C THR A 128 -5.01 13.67 -7.63
N CYS A 129 -3.87 13.02 -7.90
CA CYS A 129 -3.44 12.61 -9.23
C CYS A 129 -2.85 11.18 -9.17
N PRO A 130 -3.67 10.13 -9.25
CA PRO A 130 -3.16 8.77 -9.34
C PRO A 130 -2.41 8.60 -10.66
N LEU A 131 -1.39 7.76 -10.74
CA LEU A 131 -0.68 7.49 -12.01
C LEU A 131 -1.52 6.57 -12.92
N MET A 132 -2.68 7.02 -13.37
CA MET A 132 -3.55 6.28 -14.29
C MET A 132 -4.04 7.21 -15.38
N ASP A 133 -4.03 6.75 -16.62
CA ASP A 133 -4.49 7.54 -17.76
C ASP A 133 -6.02 7.59 -17.81
N LEU A 134 -6.58 8.46 -16.96
CA LEU A 134 -8.00 8.74 -16.79
C LEU A 134 -8.22 10.24 -16.69
N PRO A 135 -9.18 10.83 -17.45
CA PRO A 135 -9.52 12.23 -17.30
C PRO A 135 -10.06 12.48 -15.89
N ILE A 136 -9.59 13.55 -15.24
CA ILE A 136 -10.07 13.98 -13.91
C ILE A 136 -10.69 15.36 -14.07
N THR A 137 -11.93 15.52 -13.63
CA THR A 137 -12.48 16.83 -13.26
C THR A 137 -12.00 17.13 -11.85
N SER A 138 -11.25 18.21 -11.63
CA SER A 138 -10.81 18.56 -10.28
C SER A 138 -11.88 19.38 -9.58
N PRO A 139 -12.51 18.89 -8.50
CA PRO A 139 -13.43 19.70 -7.69
C PRO A 139 -12.69 20.87 -7.01
N TYR A 140 -11.36 20.77 -6.85
CA TYR A 140 -10.52 21.82 -6.26
C TYR A 140 -10.20 22.95 -7.25
N LEU A 141 -10.13 22.65 -8.55
CA LEU A 141 -9.85 23.64 -9.60
C LEU A 141 -11.10 24.09 -10.36
N GLY A 142 -12.22 23.37 -10.23
CA GLY A 142 -13.47 23.63 -10.96
C GLY A 142 -13.39 23.35 -12.46
N ARG A 143 -12.41 22.56 -12.91
CA ARG A 143 -12.17 22.22 -14.31
C ARG A 143 -11.43 20.91 -14.47
N GLU A 144 -11.28 20.45 -15.70
CA GLU A 144 -10.37 19.35 -16.04
C GLU A 144 -8.96 19.60 -15.49
N TYR A 145 -8.39 18.56 -14.90
CA TYR A 145 -7.10 18.58 -14.21
C TYR A 145 -5.94 18.32 -15.18
N THR A 146 -5.76 19.21 -16.15
CA THR A 146 -4.77 19.07 -17.23
C THR A 146 -3.32 18.99 -16.73
N GLU A 147 -2.99 19.64 -15.61
CA GLU A 147 -1.66 19.54 -14.99
C GLU A 147 -1.36 18.12 -14.49
N CYS A 148 -2.37 17.37 -14.05
CA CYS A 148 -2.21 15.97 -13.68
C CYS A 148 -1.94 15.09 -14.92
N GLN A 149 -2.61 15.37 -16.03
CA GLN A 149 -2.37 14.67 -17.30
C GLN A 149 -0.94 14.90 -17.79
N GLN A 150 -0.48 16.15 -17.79
CA GLN A 150 0.89 16.49 -18.18
C GLN A 150 1.90 15.80 -17.26
N TRP A 151 1.72 15.89 -15.94
CA TRP A 151 2.60 15.24 -14.97
C TRP A 151 2.67 13.72 -15.18
N ARG A 152 1.52 13.04 -15.39
CA ARG A 152 1.50 11.60 -15.67
C ARG A 152 2.31 11.25 -16.94
N ALA A 153 2.17 12.05 -17.99
CA ALA A 153 2.94 11.85 -19.22
C ALA A 153 4.45 11.98 -18.98
N ASP A 154 4.87 13.02 -18.22
CA ASP A 154 6.27 13.25 -17.84
C ASP A 154 6.83 12.09 -17.01
N ILE A 155 6.08 11.62 -15.99
CA ILE A 155 6.49 10.49 -15.16
C ILE A 155 6.59 9.20 -15.98
N MET A 156 5.63 8.91 -16.85
CA MET A 156 5.68 7.72 -17.71
C MET A 156 6.86 7.78 -18.68
N ALA A 157 7.19 8.95 -19.23
CA ALA A 157 8.39 9.15 -20.05
C ALA A 157 9.67 8.90 -19.22
N ARG A 158 9.73 9.43 -18.00
CA ARG A 158 10.84 9.22 -17.06
C ARG A 158 11.04 7.74 -16.72
N MET A 159 9.97 6.99 -16.43
CA MET A 159 10.07 5.55 -16.13
C MET A 159 10.61 4.73 -17.31
N ARG A 160 10.27 5.13 -18.55
CA ARG A 160 10.83 4.51 -19.77
C ARG A 160 12.30 4.83 -20.00
N ALA A 161 12.81 5.95 -19.48
CA ALA A 161 14.19 6.37 -19.63
C ALA A 161 15.10 5.83 -18.51
N GLU A 162 14.61 5.83 -17.27
CA GLU A 162 15.41 5.52 -16.08
C GLU A 162 15.36 4.04 -15.68
N HIS A 163 14.40 3.27 -16.18
CA HIS A 163 14.27 1.82 -15.96
C HIS A 163 14.45 1.37 -14.49
N PRO A 164 13.66 1.91 -13.53
CA PRO A 164 13.74 1.46 -12.15
C PRO A 164 13.47 -0.04 -12.03
N ARG A 165 14.13 -0.71 -11.08
CA ARG A 165 14.00 -2.15 -10.88
C ARG A 165 12.65 -2.54 -10.27
N LEU A 166 12.09 -1.64 -9.45
CA LEU A 166 10.76 -1.75 -8.85
C LEU A 166 10.05 -0.40 -8.91
N ILE A 167 8.78 -0.42 -9.31
CA ILE A 167 7.85 0.68 -9.19
C ILE A 167 6.76 0.28 -8.20
N VAL A 168 6.65 1.03 -7.11
CA VAL A 168 5.60 0.90 -6.11
C VAL A 168 4.54 1.96 -6.40
N LEU A 169 3.32 1.52 -6.69
CA LEU A 169 2.16 2.39 -6.92
C LEU A 169 1.26 2.41 -5.69
N SER A 170 0.77 3.59 -5.33
CA SER A 170 -0.36 3.71 -4.40
C SER A 170 -1.17 4.97 -4.71
N MET A 171 -2.45 4.95 -4.40
CA MET A 171 -3.36 6.06 -4.65
C MET A 171 -4.54 6.03 -3.70
N SER A 172 -5.17 7.19 -3.52
CA SER A 172 -6.44 7.29 -2.82
C SER A 172 -7.52 6.50 -3.55
N ARG A 173 -8.47 5.94 -2.81
CA ARG A 173 -9.72 5.39 -3.36
C ARG A 173 -10.92 6.25 -2.97
N ARG A 174 -10.68 7.54 -2.71
CA ARG A 174 -11.69 8.58 -2.44
C ARG A 174 -12.05 9.41 -3.68
N TYR A 175 -11.87 8.86 -4.88
CA TYR A 175 -12.40 9.45 -6.11
C TYR A 175 -13.86 9.04 -6.29
N GLY A 176 -14.76 10.01 -6.34
CA GLY A 176 -16.18 9.85 -6.62
C GLY A 176 -16.61 10.58 -7.90
N ALA A 177 -17.89 10.54 -8.23
CA ALA A 177 -18.43 11.10 -9.47
C ALA A 177 -18.07 12.58 -9.72
N ASP A 178 -17.79 13.35 -8.67
CA ASP A 178 -17.28 14.73 -8.75
C ASP A 178 -15.91 14.84 -9.44
N PHE A 179 -15.12 13.76 -9.44
CA PHE A 179 -13.86 13.64 -10.19
C PHE A 179 -14.03 13.18 -11.64
N GLY A 180 -15.25 12.86 -12.08
CA GLY A 180 -15.55 12.33 -13.41
C GLY A 180 -15.48 10.81 -13.54
N PHE A 181 -15.12 10.09 -12.47
CA PHE A 181 -15.16 8.63 -12.36
C PHE A 181 -15.27 8.23 -10.89
N THR A 182 -15.64 6.99 -10.61
CA THR A 182 -15.68 6.46 -9.24
C THR A 182 -14.61 5.40 -9.05
N SER A 183 -13.93 5.42 -7.91
CA SER A 183 -12.95 4.39 -7.56
C SER A 183 -13.58 2.99 -7.71
N TYR A 184 -12.85 2.05 -8.31
CA TYR A 184 -13.28 0.69 -8.64
C TYR A 184 -14.32 0.55 -9.77
N ASP A 185 -14.74 1.63 -10.43
CA ASP A 185 -15.55 1.50 -11.64
C ASP A 185 -14.74 0.86 -12.80
N PRO A 186 -15.39 0.45 -13.90
CA PRO A 186 -14.68 -0.16 -15.03
C PRO A 186 -13.54 0.72 -15.59
N ALA A 187 -13.73 2.05 -15.65
CA ALA A 187 -12.70 2.95 -16.16
C ALA A 187 -11.47 2.96 -15.23
N TRP A 188 -11.68 2.97 -13.92
CA TRP A 188 -10.64 2.82 -12.90
C TRP A 188 -9.86 1.52 -13.06
N LEU A 189 -10.57 0.38 -13.13
CA LEU A 189 -9.94 -0.94 -13.19
C LEU A 189 -9.16 -1.13 -14.50
N ASP A 190 -9.71 -0.69 -15.62
CA ASP A 190 -9.03 -0.73 -16.91
C ASP A 190 -7.81 0.21 -16.91
N GLY A 191 -7.94 1.40 -16.33
CA GLY A 191 -6.85 2.36 -16.18
C GLY A 191 -5.69 1.82 -15.35
N LEU A 192 -5.99 1.15 -14.23
CA LEU A 192 -4.99 0.49 -13.39
C LEU A 192 -4.28 -0.63 -14.15
N GLY A 193 -5.04 -1.54 -14.78
CA GLY A 193 -4.49 -2.65 -15.56
C GLY A 193 -3.58 -2.18 -16.71
N ARG A 194 -4.00 -1.17 -17.48
CA ARG A 194 -3.19 -0.55 -18.55
C ARG A 194 -1.91 0.07 -18.00
N THR A 195 -2.00 0.83 -16.91
CA THR A 195 -0.82 1.46 -16.30
C THR A 195 0.19 0.41 -15.86
N VAL A 196 -0.26 -0.62 -15.14
CA VAL A 196 0.60 -1.70 -14.68
C VAL A 196 1.29 -2.40 -15.86
N ALA A 197 0.55 -2.71 -16.93
CA ALA A 197 1.11 -3.30 -18.15
C ALA A 197 2.15 -2.40 -18.82
N GLN A 198 1.90 -1.10 -18.94
CA GLN A 198 2.84 -0.14 -19.51
C GLN A 198 4.14 -0.05 -18.68
N LEU A 199 4.02 -0.02 -17.36
CA LEU A 199 5.17 0.01 -16.46
C LEU A 199 5.96 -1.30 -16.50
N ARG A 200 5.29 -2.46 -16.54
CA ARG A 200 5.94 -3.76 -16.77
C ARG A 200 6.69 -3.80 -18.10
N GLY A 201 6.13 -3.17 -19.14
CA GLY A 201 6.78 -3.02 -20.45
C GLY A 201 8.11 -2.24 -20.42
N THR A 202 8.41 -1.50 -19.35
CA THR A 202 9.72 -0.84 -19.14
C THR A 202 10.80 -1.78 -18.58
N GLY A 203 10.43 -3.01 -18.19
CA GLY A 203 11.31 -3.98 -17.52
C GLY A 203 11.31 -3.89 -15.98
N ALA A 204 10.56 -2.93 -15.41
CA ALA A 204 10.37 -2.77 -13.97
C ALA A 204 9.48 -3.88 -13.41
N ASN A 205 9.74 -4.34 -12.18
CA ASN A 205 8.71 -4.99 -11.37
C ASN A 205 7.70 -3.93 -10.90
N VAL A 206 6.42 -4.30 -10.81
CA VAL A 206 5.36 -3.37 -10.38
C VAL A 206 4.66 -3.96 -9.16
N LEU A 207 4.64 -3.19 -8.06
CA LEU A 207 3.91 -3.50 -6.85
C LEU A 207 2.85 -2.43 -6.61
N VAL A 208 1.58 -2.81 -6.64
CA VAL A 208 0.47 -1.92 -6.26
C VAL A 208 0.15 -2.15 -4.79
N LEU A 209 0.23 -1.11 -3.98
CA LEU A 209 -0.26 -1.11 -2.62
C LEU A 209 -1.77 -0.84 -2.62
N GLY A 210 -2.52 -1.75 -2.00
CA GLY A 210 -3.95 -1.63 -1.78
C GLY A 210 -4.32 -0.40 -0.95
N PRO A 211 -5.62 -0.08 -0.86
CA PRO A 211 -6.08 1.02 -0.03
C PRO A 211 -5.79 0.72 1.45
N ILE A 212 -5.64 1.78 2.25
CA ILE A 212 -5.84 1.69 3.69
C ILE A 212 -7.36 1.77 3.97
N PRO A 213 -7.86 1.24 5.09
CA PRO A 213 -9.27 1.39 5.45
C PRO A 213 -9.65 2.86 5.62
N ASP A 214 -10.88 3.20 5.27
CA ASP A 214 -11.43 4.53 5.50
C ASP A 214 -11.80 4.67 7.00
N PRO A 215 -11.18 5.59 7.76
CA PRO A 215 -11.48 5.77 9.19
C PRO A 215 -12.88 6.36 9.45
N ARG A 216 -13.60 6.80 8.40
CA ARG A 216 -14.95 7.38 8.44
C ARG A 216 -15.09 8.64 9.30
N SER A 217 -13.97 9.20 9.76
CA SER A 217 -13.87 10.38 10.61
C SER A 217 -12.47 10.98 10.53
N THR A 218 -12.29 12.23 10.96
CA THR A 218 -10.98 12.78 11.28
C THR A 218 -10.52 12.19 12.62
N VAL A 219 -9.61 11.24 12.58
CA VAL A 219 -9.27 10.40 13.74
C VAL A 219 -8.80 11.20 14.95
N PRO A 220 -7.85 12.17 14.83
CA PRO A 220 -7.41 12.93 16.00
C PRO A 220 -8.54 13.72 16.67
N THR A 221 -9.45 14.28 15.87
CA THR A 221 -10.63 15.00 16.37
C THR A 221 -11.60 14.05 17.07
N CYS A 222 -11.85 12.87 16.49
CA CYS A 222 -12.72 11.87 17.09
C CYS A 222 -12.17 11.41 18.44
N LEU A 223 -10.90 11.00 18.51
CA LEU A 223 -10.29 10.51 19.74
C LEU A 223 -10.25 11.58 20.83
N SER A 224 -10.03 12.85 20.46
CA SER A 224 -10.09 13.98 21.40
C SER A 224 -11.47 14.16 22.04
N ALA A 225 -12.54 13.76 21.35
CA ALA A 225 -13.91 13.79 21.86
C ALA A 225 -14.29 12.49 22.63
N HIS A 226 -13.49 11.43 22.50
CA HIS A 226 -13.78 10.09 23.02
C HIS A 226 -12.56 9.50 23.77
N LEU A 227 -11.97 10.27 24.69
CA LEU A 227 -10.75 9.85 25.41
C LEU A 227 -10.92 8.57 26.24
N ASP A 228 -12.13 8.26 26.69
CA ASP A 228 -12.43 7.04 27.46
C ASP A 228 -12.96 5.88 26.59
N ASP A 229 -13.16 6.10 25.28
CA ASP A 229 -13.65 5.08 24.34
C ASP A 229 -13.13 5.25 22.90
N ALA A 230 -11.87 4.88 22.67
CA ALA A 230 -11.23 4.86 21.36
C ALA A 230 -11.96 3.97 20.34
N SER A 231 -12.71 2.96 20.80
CA SER A 231 -13.49 2.08 19.94
C SER A 231 -14.63 2.80 19.21
N ALA A 232 -15.11 3.94 19.74
CA ALA A 232 -16.08 4.81 19.07
C ALA A 232 -15.54 5.42 17.76
N CYS A 233 -14.21 5.57 17.66
CA CYS A 233 -13.52 6.11 16.48
C CYS A 233 -13.00 5.02 15.54
N SER A 234 -13.19 3.75 15.88
CA SER A 234 -12.69 2.61 15.12
C SER A 234 -13.82 2.01 14.28
N PRO A 235 -13.91 2.27 12.97
CA PRO A 235 -15.06 1.86 12.17
C PRO A 235 -15.17 0.33 12.03
N PRO A 236 -16.39 -0.21 11.85
CA PRO A 236 -16.59 -1.58 11.40
C PRO A 236 -15.85 -1.83 10.08
N ARG A 237 -15.22 -3.02 9.93
CA ARG A 237 -14.50 -3.37 8.69
C ARG A 237 -15.40 -3.25 7.46
N SER A 238 -16.66 -3.67 7.59
CA SER A 238 -17.66 -3.68 6.51
C SER A 238 -17.98 -2.30 5.93
N THR A 239 -17.69 -1.21 6.66
CA THR A 239 -17.88 0.17 6.19
C THR A 239 -16.57 0.87 5.85
N ALA A 240 -15.46 0.41 6.41
CA ALA A 240 -14.12 0.96 6.18
C ALA A 240 -13.42 0.35 4.95
N VAL A 241 -13.82 -0.85 4.52
CA VAL A 241 -13.12 -1.64 3.49
C VAL A 241 -14.08 -1.99 2.35
N ASN A 242 -13.60 -1.85 1.11
CA ASN A 242 -14.29 -2.34 -0.08
C ASN A 242 -13.62 -3.63 -0.58
N ASP A 243 -13.96 -4.77 0.01
CA ASP A 243 -13.35 -6.07 -0.31
C ASP A 243 -13.53 -6.45 -1.81
N ALA A 244 -14.69 -6.13 -2.39
CA ALA A 244 -14.96 -6.39 -3.81
C ALA A 244 -14.07 -5.55 -4.73
N GLY A 245 -13.90 -4.26 -4.41
CA GLY A 245 -13.01 -3.36 -5.14
C GLY A 245 -11.54 -3.79 -5.04
N ILE A 246 -11.09 -4.20 -3.85
CA ILE A 246 -9.74 -4.73 -3.62
C ILE A 246 -9.50 -6.00 -4.46
N ALA A 247 -10.46 -6.92 -4.50
CA ALA A 247 -10.38 -8.12 -5.33
C ALA A 247 -10.30 -7.77 -6.82
N ALA A 248 -11.09 -6.78 -7.27
CA ALA A 248 -11.07 -6.32 -8.66
C ALA A 248 -9.74 -5.64 -9.05
N GLU A 249 -9.19 -4.77 -8.20
CA GLU A 249 -7.87 -4.17 -8.45
C GLU A 249 -6.75 -5.22 -8.45
N ARG A 250 -6.83 -6.22 -7.57
CA ARG A 250 -5.89 -7.36 -7.54
C ARG A 250 -5.91 -8.10 -8.88
N ALA A 251 -7.10 -8.38 -9.41
CA ALA A 251 -7.27 -9.02 -10.71
C ALA A 251 -6.72 -8.16 -11.86
N ALA A 252 -7.06 -6.87 -11.90
CA ALA A 252 -6.58 -5.92 -12.92
C ALA A 252 -5.05 -5.78 -12.88
N THR A 253 -4.47 -5.69 -11.69
CA THR A 253 -3.02 -5.62 -11.48
C THR A 253 -2.32 -6.88 -11.97
N ALA A 254 -2.86 -8.06 -11.64
CA ALA A 254 -2.33 -9.33 -12.10
C ALA A 254 -2.43 -9.49 -13.62
N ALA A 255 -3.54 -9.06 -14.23
CA ALA A 255 -3.71 -9.05 -15.68
C ALA A 255 -2.70 -8.14 -16.40
N GLY A 256 -2.29 -7.03 -15.75
CA GLY A 256 -1.20 -6.17 -16.21
C GLY A 256 0.21 -6.73 -15.95
N GLY A 257 0.34 -7.89 -15.29
CA GLY A 257 1.62 -8.53 -14.96
C GLY A 257 2.32 -7.94 -13.73
N GLY A 258 1.61 -7.17 -12.91
CA GLY A 258 2.10 -6.64 -11.63
C GLY A 258 1.71 -7.52 -10.44
N ARG A 259 2.18 -7.14 -9.26
CA ARG A 259 1.75 -7.71 -7.97
C ARG A 259 0.91 -6.70 -7.21
N TYR A 260 -0.13 -7.18 -6.54
CA TYR A 260 -0.98 -6.38 -5.67
C TYR A 260 -0.78 -6.81 -4.22
N ALA A 261 -0.59 -5.86 -3.33
CA ALA A 261 -0.54 -6.08 -1.88
C ALA A 261 -1.83 -5.56 -1.24
N ASP A 262 -2.67 -6.46 -0.79
CA ASP A 262 -3.81 -6.12 0.05
C ASP A 262 -3.29 -5.82 1.46
N LEU A 263 -3.49 -4.58 1.91
CA LEU A 263 -2.97 -4.10 3.19
C LEU A 263 -4.00 -4.23 4.31
N THR A 264 -5.22 -4.71 4.04
CA THR A 264 -6.33 -4.55 4.98
C THR A 264 -6.05 -5.19 6.35
N GLU A 265 -5.41 -6.35 6.37
CA GLU A 265 -5.07 -7.07 7.60
C GLU A 265 -3.97 -6.38 8.43
N LEU A 266 -3.30 -5.37 7.86
CA LEU A 266 -2.37 -4.51 8.58
C LEU A 266 -3.09 -3.40 9.35
N PHE A 267 -4.41 -3.26 9.21
CA PHE A 267 -5.19 -2.19 9.83
C PHE A 267 -6.47 -2.68 10.49
N CYS A 268 -6.99 -3.82 10.08
CA CYS A 268 -8.27 -4.35 10.55
C CYS A 268 -8.14 -5.76 11.08
N THR A 269 -8.89 -6.02 12.14
CA THR A 269 -9.37 -7.36 12.47
C THR A 269 -10.44 -7.78 11.45
N ARG A 270 -11.06 -8.95 11.68
CA ARG A 270 -12.21 -9.40 10.89
C ARG A 270 -13.37 -8.39 10.95
N ASP A 271 -13.61 -7.78 12.11
CA ASP A 271 -14.86 -7.05 12.36
C ASP A 271 -14.66 -5.53 12.48
N ARG A 272 -13.46 -5.07 12.82
CA ARG A 272 -13.16 -3.65 13.12
C ARG A 272 -11.76 -3.24 12.71
N CYS A 273 -11.61 -1.97 12.33
CA CYS A 273 -10.34 -1.34 12.03
C CYS A 273 -9.95 -0.38 13.15
N PRO A 274 -9.11 -0.79 14.13
CA PRO A 274 -8.65 0.10 15.18
C PRO A 274 -7.89 1.30 14.62
N VAL A 275 -8.07 2.46 15.24
CA VAL A 275 -7.35 3.70 14.89
C VAL A 275 -6.14 3.99 15.77
N ILE A 276 -5.87 3.10 16.72
CA ILE A 276 -4.67 3.07 17.56
C ILE A 276 -4.17 1.62 17.55
N VAL A 277 -2.87 1.40 17.33
CA VAL A 277 -2.25 0.08 17.40
C VAL A 277 -1.04 0.16 18.34
N GLY A 278 -1.11 -0.55 19.47
CA GLY A 278 -0.17 -0.31 20.57
C GLY A 278 -0.30 1.12 21.08
N ASN A 279 0.74 1.94 20.90
CA ASN A 279 0.73 3.37 21.21
C ASN A 279 0.78 4.24 19.95
N ASP A 280 0.70 3.64 18.77
CA ASP A 280 0.81 4.37 17.52
C ASP A 280 -0.58 4.82 17.07
N LEU A 281 -0.72 6.12 16.88
CA LEU A 281 -1.90 6.68 16.24
C LEU A 281 -1.84 6.27 14.76
N VAL A 282 -2.87 5.62 14.24
CA VAL A 282 -2.83 5.07 12.88
C VAL A 282 -2.97 6.18 11.83
N TYR A 283 -3.88 7.13 12.04
CA TYR A 283 -4.22 8.16 11.05
C TYR A 283 -3.90 9.56 11.56
N ARG A 284 -3.24 10.35 10.72
CA ARG A 284 -2.91 11.75 11.01
C ARG A 284 -4.08 12.71 10.74
N ASP A 285 -5.00 12.29 9.89
CA ASP A 285 -6.22 13.01 9.51
C ASP A 285 -7.35 12.00 9.21
N ASP A 286 -8.16 12.24 8.18
CA ASP A 286 -9.29 11.40 7.81
C ASP A 286 -8.97 10.38 6.69
N ASN A 287 -7.74 10.34 6.17
CA ASN A 287 -7.36 9.37 5.11
C ASN A 287 -5.85 9.10 4.97
N HIS A 288 -4.97 9.73 5.74
CA HIS A 288 -3.53 9.48 5.69
C HIS A 288 -3.02 8.81 6.95
N VAL A 289 -2.09 7.89 6.76
CA VAL A 289 -1.34 7.22 7.84
C VAL A 289 -0.32 8.18 8.46
N THR A 290 -0.08 8.05 9.77
CA THR A 290 0.99 8.75 10.48
C THR A 290 2.37 8.25 10.05
N ILE A 291 3.42 9.04 10.30
CA ILE A 291 4.80 8.63 9.99
C ILE A 291 5.16 7.37 10.78
N GLU A 292 4.81 7.34 12.06
CA GLU A 292 5.20 6.24 12.93
C GLU A 292 4.49 4.94 12.56
N TYR A 293 3.18 4.98 12.29
CA TYR A 293 2.48 3.76 11.87
C TYR A 293 2.97 3.25 10.50
N ALA A 294 3.37 4.14 9.58
CA ALA A 294 4.02 3.69 8.35
C ALA A 294 5.36 2.97 8.64
N ARG A 295 6.14 3.43 9.62
CA ARG A 295 7.41 2.80 10.02
C ARG A 295 7.24 1.44 10.67
N THR A 296 6.21 1.23 11.49
CA THR A 296 5.97 -0.09 12.09
C THR A 296 5.68 -1.16 11.04
N LEU A 297 5.18 -0.76 9.86
CA LEU A 297 4.92 -1.64 8.73
C LEU A 297 6.13 -1.87 7.81
N VAL A 298 7.31 -1.32 8.12
CA VAL A 298 8.55 -1.54 7.35
C VAL A 298 8.86 -3.03 7.11
N PRO A 299 8.78 -3.93 8.10
CA PRO A 299 9.07 -5.35 7.87
C PRO A 299 8.17 -5.97 6.78
N VAL A 300 6.86 -5.71 6.82
CA VAL A 300 5.92 -6.29 5.86
C VAL A 300 5.97 -5.62 4.50
N ILE A 301 6.10 -4.28 4.43
CA ILE A 301 6.29 -3.56 3.16
C ILE A 301 7.62 -3.98 2.50
N GLY A 302 8.67 -4.19 3.30
CA GLY A 302 9.95 -4.70 2.83
C GLY A 302 9.83 -6.10 2.23
N ALA A 303 9.20 -7.04 2.94
CA ALA A 303 8.97 -8.39 2.43
C ALA A 303 8.15 -8.40 1.13
N LEU A 304 7.13 -7.54 1.03
CA LEU A 304 6.33 -7.36 -0.19
C LEU A 304 7.17 -6.84 -1.36
N ALA A 305 8.02 -5.82 -1.12
CA ALA A 305 8.92 -5.26 -2.12
C ALA A 305 9.98 -6.27 -2.57
N ASP A 306 10.59 -7.00 -1.65
CA ASP A 306 11.60 -8.03 -1.93
C ASP A 306 11.00 -9.19 -2.75
N ARG A 307 9.77 -9.62 -2.41
CA ARG A 307 9.02 -10.60 -3.20
C ARG A 307 8.68 -10.09 -4.60
N ALA A 308 8.33 -8.81 -4.74
CA ALA A 308 8.06 -8.21 -6.04
C ALA A 308 9.32 -8.13 -6.91
N LEU A 309 10.46 -7.80 -6.32
CA LEU A 309 11.76 -7.76 -7.02
C LEU A 309 12.22 -9.12 -7.54
N ALA A 310 11.85 -10.20 -6.85
CA ALA A 310 12.25 -11.56 -7.18
C ALA A 310 11.49 -12.20 -8.35
N GLY A 311 10.37 -11.62 -8.79
CA GLY A 311 9.50 -12.18 -9.85
C GLY A 311 10.02 -12.05 -11.27
N ARG A 312 11.34 -12.19 -11.48
CA ARG A 312 11.95 -12.31 -12.81
C ARG A 312 12.15 -13.75 -13.19
#